data_AF-A0A935ZXV7-F1
#
_entry.id   AF-A0A935ZXV7-F1
#
_cell.length_a   1.000
_cell.length_b   1.000
_cell.length_c   1.000
_cell.angle_alpha   90.00
_cell.angle_beta   90.00
_cell.angle_gamma   90.00
#
_symmetry.space_group_name_H-M   'P 1'
#
loop_
_entity.id
_entity.type
_entity.pdbx_description
1 polymer ?
#
loop_
_entity_poly.entity_id
_entity_poly.type
_entity_poly.pdbx_seq_one_letter_code
_entity_poly.pdbx_strand_id
1 'polypeptide(L)'
;MGVSRNITIIVYTNIETSHELIQKFLIGFWIKSNSCVVNTFYEDETDIDILPKEIEFDKLEPIFNKREILNKVNIISFSVDTLDEGIILSINNLENTFNDDKMYEIWISPGGAHKLKEYERNTDFSYYLNLILPRFKEIGCYPFEIKCNDVG
;
A
#
# COMPACT_ATOMS: atom_id res chain seq x y z
N MET A 1 -3.14 23.81 -5.72
CA MET A 1 -4.07 22.79 -5.21
C MET A 1 -3.41 21.46 -5.47
N GLY A 2 -3.12 20.68 -4.42
CA GLY A 2 -2.51 19.37 -4.58
C GLY A 2 -3.59 18.38 -5.02
N VAL A 3 -3.35 17.63 -6.08
CA VAL A 3 -4.22 16.52 -6.48
C VAL A 3 -3.63 15.24 -5.91
N SER A 4 -4.39 14.55 -5.07
CA SER A 4 -4.02 13.21 -4.58
C SER A 4 -4.32 12.18 -5.67
N ARG A 5 -3.33 11.35 -5.99
CA ARG A 5 -3.40 10.31 -7.03
C ARG A 5 -3.74 8.98 -6.38
N ASN A 6 -5.01 8.61 -6.33
CA ASN A 6 -5.42 7.35 -5.71
C ASN A 6 -5.38 6.22 -6.72
N ILE A 7 -4.63 5.16 -6.42
CA ILE A 7 -4.49 3.97 -7.26
C ILE A 7 -4.99 2.77 -6.47
N THR A 8 -6.05 2.12 -6.94
CA THR A 8 -6.54 0.85 -6.40
C THR A 8 -6.17 -0.28 -7.35
N ILE A 9 -5.59 -1.36 -6.84
CA ILE A 9 -5.22 -2.55 -7.59
C ILE A 9 -5.78 -3.77 -6.88
N ILE A 10 -6.55 -4.59 -7.59
CA ILE A 10 -6.96 -5.91 -7.13
C ILE A 10 -5.95 -6.93 -7.63
N VAL A 11 -5.38 -7.73 -6.72
CA VAL A 11 -4.39 -8.76 -7.04
C VAL A 11 -4.82 -10.14 -6.57
N TYR A 12 -4.49 -11.16 -7.37
CA TYR A 12 -4.51 -12.57 -6.96
C TYR A 12 -3.11 -13.04 -6.58
N THR A 13 -2.98 -13.85 -5.52
CA THR A 13 -1.68 -14.33 -5.05
C THR A 13 -1.80 -15.55 -4.14
N ASN A 14 -0.71 -16.32 -4.04
CA ASN A 14 -0.56 -17.41 -3.06
C ASN A 14 0.01 -16.93 -1.71
N ILE A 15 0.18 -15.62 -1.54
CA ILE A 15 0.64 -15.03 -0.27
C ILE A 15 -0.54 -15.04 0.70
N GLU A 16 -0.37 -15.68 1.86
CA GLU A 16 -1.48 -16.00 2.78
C GLU A 16 -1.94 -14.84 3.65
N THR A 17 -1.07 -13.86 3.91
CA THR A 17 -1.36 -12.75 4.82
C THR A 17 -1.10 -11.40 4.18
N SER A 18 -1.90 -10.41 4.58
CA SER A 18 -1.72 -9.03 4.15
C SER A 18 -0.35 -8.44 4.58
N HIS A 19 0.16 -8.85 5.75
CA HIS A 19 1.48 -8.44 6.22
C HIS A 19 2.60 -8.97 5.33
N GLU A 20 2.60 -10.27 5.02
CA GLU A 20 3.62 -10.88 4.15
C GLU A 20 3.60 -10.23 2.75
N LEU A 21 2.39 -9.93 2.23
CA LEU A 21 2.25 -9.28 0.94
C LEU A 21 2.90 -7.91 0.94
N ILE A 22 2.58 -7.06 1.92
CA ILE A 22 3.14 -5.70 2.02
C ILE A 22 4.64 -5.75 2.29
N GLN A 23 5.10 -6.69 3.13
CA GLN A 23 6.53 -6.89 3.40
C GLN A 23 7.29 -7.18 2.10
N LYS A 24 6.81 -8.15 1.31
CA LYS A 24 7.39 -8.49 0.01
C LYS A 24 7.30 -7.32 -0.97
N PHE A 25 6.19 -6.59 -0.98
CA PHE A 25 6.00 -5.46 -1.87
C PHE A 25 6.94 -4.29 -1.56
N LEU A 26 7.01 -3.85 -0.30
CA LEU A 26 7.69 -2.61 0.10
C LEU A 26 9.21 -2.77 0.30
N ILE A 27 9.66 -3.87 0.89
CA ILE A 27 11.06 -3.99 1.31
C ILE A 27 11.98 -4.21 0.12
N GLY A 28 13.03 -3.40 0.05
CA GLY A 28 13.93 -3.35 -1.10
C GLY A 28 13.35 -2.60 -2.30
N PHE A 29 12.12 -2.10 -2.20
CA PHE A 29 11.48 -1.27 -3.22
C PHE A 29 11.33 0.18 -2.75
N TRP A 30 10.50 0.42 -1.72
CA TRP A 30 10.23 1.75 -1.19
C TRP A 30 10.72 1.95 0.25
N ILE A 31 10.87 0.86 1.01
CA ILE A 31 11.50 0.90 2.33
C ILE A 31 12.77 0.04 2.33
N LYS A 32 13.76 0.45 3.11
CA LYS A 32 15.11 -0.16 3.10
C LYS A 32 15.15 -1.52 3.81
N SER A 33 14.36 -1.69 4.87
CA SER A 33 14.41 -2.89 5.73
C SER A 33 13.14 -3.03 6.57
N ASN A 34 13.00 -4.19 7.21
CA ASN A 34 11.98 -4.50 8.22
C ASN A 34 11.99 -3.56 9.44
N SER A 35 13.12 -2.94 9.74
CA SER A 35 13.27 -2.01 10.87
C SER A 35 12.89 -0.57 10.51
N CYS A 36 12.38 -0.33 9.30
CA CYS A 36 11.97 0.99 8.87
C CYS A 36 10.75 1.44 9.68
N VAL A 37 10.78 2.67 10.16
CA VAL A 37 9.64 3.26 10.88
C VAL A 37 8.57 3.65 9.87
N VAL A 38 7.36 3.16 10.12
CA VAL A 38 6.16 3.50 9.38
C VAL A 38 5.11 4.00 10.36
N ASN A 39 4.09 4.67 9.85
CA ASN A 39 2.98 5.13 10.66
C ASN A 39 1.77 4.20 10.45
N THR A 40 1.21 3.68 11.54
CA THR A 40 -0.09 3.00 11.50
C THR A 40 -1.20 3.97 11.90
N PHE A 41 -2.37 3.86 11.26
CA PHE A 41 -3.56 4.63 11.59
C PHE A 41 -4.46 3.92 12.62
N TYR A 42 -4.14 2.67 12.94
CA TYR A 42 -4.88 1.86 13.90
C TYR A 42 -3.90 1.07 14.79
N GLU A 43 -4.08 1.14 16.10
CA GLU A 43 -3.29 0.37 17.07
C GLU A 43 -4.00 -0.90 17.54
N ASP A 44 -5.30 -1.01 17.25
CA ASP A 44 -6.17 -2.03 17.79
C ASP A 44 -7.17 -2.57 16.74
N GLU A 45 -8.13 -3.34 17.25
CA GLU A 45 -9.23 -3.93 16.52
C GLU A 45 -10.39 -2.97 16.26
N THR A 46 -10.27 -1.69 16.61
CA THR A 46 -11.32 -0.69 16.39
C THR A 46 -11.10 0.07 15.07
N ASP A 47 -12.15 0.74 14.62
CA ASP A 47 -12.07 1.66 13.46
C ASP A 47 -11.98 3.11 13.95
N ILE A 48 -11.48 3.31 15.17
CA ILE A 48 -11.22 4.65 15.68
C ILE A 48 -9.96 5.12 14.96
N ASP A 49 -10.13 6.04 14.02
CA ASP A 49 -9.02 6.78 13.43
C ASP A 49 -8.28 7.51 14.54
N ILE A 50 -7.14 6.96 14.93
CA ILE A 50 -6.21 7.57 15.88
C ILE A 50 -5.18 8.40 15.12
N LEU A 51 -4.47 9.29 15.83
CA LEU A 51 -3.31 9.96 15.25
C LEU A 51 -2.28 8.90 14.81
N PRO A 52 -1.66 9.06 13.63
CA PRO A 52 -0.72 8.07 13.14
C PRO A 52 0.39 7.84 14.16
N LYS A 53 0.62 6.57 14.51
CA LYS A 53 1.68 6.19 15.45
C LYS A 53 2.86 5.58 14.71
N GLU A 54 4.04 6.11 15.00
CA GLU A 54 5.30 5.56 14.55
C GLU A 54 5.54 4.17 15.16
N ILE A 55 5.81 3.19 14.30
CA ILE A 55 6.09 1.82 14.66
C ILE A 55 7.08 1.22 13.66
N GLU A 56 7.97 0.34 14.11
CA GLU A 56 8.83 -0.41 13.21
C GLU A 56 7.99 -1.40 12.39
N PHE A 57 8.32 -1.54 11.10
CA PHE A 57 7.50 -2.32 10.17
C PHE A 57 7.33 -3.79 10.61
N ASP A 58 8.37 -4.42 11.15
CA ASP A 58 8.33 -5.78 11.70
C ASP A 58 7.35 -5.96 12.88
N LYS A 59 7.05 -4.89 13.62
CA LYS A 59 6.09 -4.91 14.73
C LYS A 59 4.63 -4.80 14.28
N LEU A 60 4.37 -4.61 12.98
CA LEU A 60 3.01 -4.52 12.44
C LEU A 60 2.29 -5.86 12.31
N GLU A 61 3.03 -6.96 12.13
CA GLU A 61 2.47 -8.29 11.89
C GLU A 61 1.31 -8.66 12.83
N PRO A 62 1.46 -8.58 14.18
CA PRO A 62 0.37 -8.93 15.08
C PRO A 62 -0.85 -8.00 14.98
N ILE A 63 -0.66 -6.74 14.59
CA ILE A 63 -1.74 -5.77 14.41
C ILE A 63 -2.52 -6.13 13.14
N PHE A 64 -1.80 -6.36 12.05
CA PHE A 64 -2.40 -6.71 10.75
C PHE A 64 -3.19 -8.02 10.83
N ASN A 65 -2.61 -9.04 11.46
CA ASN A 65 -3.26 -10.33 11.60
C ASN A 65 -4.55 -10.25 12.43
N LYS A 66 -4.55 -9.48 13.54
CA LYS A 66 -5.77 -9.27 14.34
C LYS A 66 -6.88 -8.59 13.53
N ARG A 67 -6.52 -7.56 12.75
CA ARG A 67 -7.47 -6.82 11.92
C ARG A 67 -7.99 -7.66 10.77
N GLU A 68 -7.14 -8.46 10.14
CA GLU A 68 -7.50 -9.36 9.05
C GLU A 68 -8.52 -10.43 9.49
N ILE A 69 -8.37 -11.00 10.69
CA ILE A 69 -9.35 -11.94 11.29
C ILE A 69 -10.74 -11.29 11.43
N LEU A 70 -10.79 -9.97 11.61
CA LEU A 70 -12.02 -9.19 11.76
C LEU A 70 -12.52 -8.61 10.43
N ASN A 71 -11.91 -9.00 9.29
CA ASN A 71 -12.19 -8.45 7.95
C ASN A 71 -12.05 -6.92 7.89
N LYS A 72 -11.05 -6.38 8.60
CA LYS A 72 -10.75 -4.95 8.65
C LYS A 72 -9.59 -4.61 7.72
N VAL A 73 -9.64 -3.38 7.19
CA VAL A 73 -8.58 -2.81 6.36
C VAL A 73 -7.34 -2.50 7.21
N ASN A 74 -6.18 -2.87 6.69
CA ASN A 74 -4.88 -2.49 7.25
C ASN A 74 -4.35 -1.28 6.49
N ILE A 75 -3.95 -0.22 7.19
CA ILE A 75 -3.49 1.04 6.59
C ILE A 75 -2.19 1.47 7.24
N ILE A 76 -1.20 1.81 6.42
CA ILE A 76 0.08 2.38 6.84
C ILE A 76 0.43 3.60 6.00
N SER A 77 1.26 4.47 6.53
CA SER A 77 1.93 5.51 5.75
C SER A 77 3.42 5.54 6.03
N PHE A 78 4.20 5.90 5.02
CA PHE A 78 5.66 5.90 5.08
C PHE A 78 6.23 6.91 4.09
N SER A 79 7.45 7.36 4.33
CA SER A 79 8.18 8.23 3.41
C SER A 79 8.98 7.40 2.41
N VAL A 80 8.97 7.81 1.14
CA VAL A 80 9.76 7.18 0.08
C VAL A 80 10.84 8.15 -0.40
N ASP A 81 12.07 7.92 0.07
CA ASP A 81 13.24 8.78 -0.23
C ASP A 81 13.44 9.03 -1.73
N THR A 82 13.24 8.01 -2.56
CA THR A 82 13.46 8.10 -4.02
C THR A 82 12.42 8.94 -4.75
N LEU A 83 11.24 9.10 -4.15
CA LEU A 83 10.13 9.88 -4.69
C LEU A 83 10.03 11.26 -4.05
N ASP A 84 10.71 11.47 -2.91
CA ASP A 84 10.60 12.67 -2.07
C ASP A 84 9.14 12.95 -1.67
N GLU A 85 8.42 11.89 -1.30
CA GLU A 85 7.01 11.99 -0.89
C GLU A 85 6.60 10.93 0.14
N GLY A 86 5.57 11.27 0.91
CA GLY A 86 4.85 10.31 1.74
C GLY A 86 3.84 9.51 0.91
N ILE A 87 3.73 8.22 1.17
CA ILE A 87 2.73 7.33 0.58
C ILE A 87 1.86 6.78 1.69
N ILE A 88 0.55 6.76 1.45
CA ILE A 88 -0.41 5.97 2.23
C ILE A 88 -0.73 4.71 1.44
N LEU A 89 -0.68 3.56 2.11
CA LEU A 89 -1.04 2.27 1.54
C LEU A 89 -2.08 1.61 2.43
N SER A 90 -3.17 1.15 1.84
CA SER A 90 -4.12 0.27 2.50
C SER A 90 -4.24 -1.06 1.78
N ILE A 91 -4.54 -2.10 2.55
CA ILE A 91 -4.81 -3.44 2.05
C ILE A 91 -6.07 -3.99 2.71
N ASN A 92 -6.92 -4.56 1.88
CA ASN A 92 -8.15 -5.21 2.28
C ASN A 92 -8.17 -6.63 1.71
N ASN A 93 -8.46 -7.61 2.56
CA ASN A 93 -8.64 -8.99 2.12
C ASN A 93 -10.06 -9.14 1.55
N LEU A 94 -10.16 -9.65 0.33
CA LEU A 94 -11.43 -9.86 -0.36
C LEU A 94 -11.74 -11.35 -0.45
N GLU A 95 -13.02 -11.69 -0.36
CA GLU A 95 -13.47 -13.05 -0.62
C GLU A 95 -13.22 -13.42 -2.09
N ASN A 96 -12.46 -14.51 -2.29
CA ASN A 96 -12.27 -15.10 -3.60
C ASN A 96 -13.18 -16.31 -3.76
N THR A 97 -14.06 -16.26 -4.76
CA THR A 97 -14.99 -17.35 -5.09
C THR A 97 -14.59 -18.10 -6.36
N PHE A 98 -13.51 -17.68 -7.02
CA PHE A 98 -13.11 -18.19 -8.34
C PHE A 98 -12.07 -19.32 -8.24
N ASN A 99 -11.09 -19.21 -7.35
CA ASN A 99 -10.05 -20.21 -7.13
C ASN A 99 -9.54 -20.17 -5.66
N ASP A 100 -8.53 -20.98 -5.37
CA ASP A 100 -7.94 -21.09 -4.02
C ASP A 100 -6.94 -19.95 -3.68
N ASP A 101 -6.65 -19.05 -4.61
CA ASP A 101 -5.72 -17.94 -4.38
C ASP A 101 -6.32 -16.91 -3.42
N LYS A 102 -5.47 -16.15 -2.71
CA LYS A 102 -5.92 -14.95 -2.00
C LYS A 102 -6.19 -13.82 -2.98
N MET A 103 -7.22 -13.04 -2.66
CA MET A 103 -7.55 -11.82 -3.40
C MET A 103 -7.43 -10.62 -2.46
N TYR A 104 -6.57 -9.66 -2.83
CA TYR A 104 -6.38 -8.43 -2.05
C TYR A 104 -6.73 -7.21 -2.89
N GLU A 105 -7.42 -6.26 -2.27
CA GLU A 105 -7.51 -4.89 -2.76
C GLU A 105 -6.41 -4.07 -2.11
N ILE A 106 -5.57 -3.45 -2.92
CA ILE A 106 -4.45 -2.62 -2.49
C ILE A 106 -4.70 -1.22 -2.99
N TRP A 107 -4.83 -0.26 -2.08
CA TRP A 107 -4.99 1.14 -2.40
C TRP A 107 -3.74 1.91 -2.00
N ILE A 108 -3.24 2.74 -2.93
CA ILE A 108 -1.99 3.49 -2.81
C ILE A 108 -2.31 4.94 -3.14
N SER A 109 -1.95 5.83 -2.22
CA SER A 109 -2.12 7.28 -2.34
C SER A 109 -0.79 7.97 -2.11
N PRO A 110 -0.03 8.32 -3.16
CA PRO A 110 1.12 9.20 -3.07
C PRO A 110 0.69 10.61 -2.65
N GLY A 111 1.49 11.26 -1.83
CA GLY A 111 1.22 12.60 -1.31
C GLY A 111 1.23 13.71 -2.37
N GLY A 112 1.59 13.40 -3.62
CA GLY A 112 1.54 14.34 -4.73
C GLY A 112 2.65 15.39 -4.68
N ALA A 113 3.72 15.11 -3.94
CA ALA A 113 4.92 15.95 -3.89
C ALA A 113 5.86 15.63 -5.06
N HIS A 114 5.81 14.42 -5.62
CA HIS A 114 6.61 14.07 -6.79
C HIS A 114 6.15 14.81 -8.06
N LYS A 115 7.02 15.66 -8.59
CA LYS A 115 6.76 16.50 -9.77
C LYS A 115 7.75 16.22 -10.90
N LEU A 116 7.25 16.33 -12.13
CA LEU A 116 8.09 16.46 -13.32
C LEU A 116 8.84 17.80 -13.25
N LYS A 117 10.13 17.75 -12.90
CA LYS A 117 10.96 18.95 -12.60
C LYS A 117 10.92 20.02 -13.69
N GLU A 118 10.92 19.61 -14.96
CA GLU A 118 10.94 20.55 -16.10
C GLU A 118 9.60 21.27 -16.33
N TYR A 119 8.50 20.69 -15.86
CA TYR A 119 7.14 21.18 -16.13
C TYR A 119 6.39 21.61 -14.86
N GLU A 120 7.03 21.51 -13.69
CA GLU A 120 6.45 21.77 -12.35
C GLU A 120 5.08 21.12 -12.10
N ARG A 121 4.81 20.01 -12.80
CA ARG A 121 3.52 19.34 -12.82
C ARG A 121 3.57 18.04 -12.01
N ASN A 122 2.50 17.74 -11.28
CA ASN A 122 2.38 16.47 -10.56
C ASN A 122 2.48 15.30 -11.54
N THR A 123 3.11 14.24 -11.07
CA THR A 123 3.33 13.05 -11.88
C THR A 123 2.00 12.31 -12.12
N ASP A 124 1.82 11.76 -13.31
CA ASP A 124 0.60 11.05 -13.70
C ASP A 124 0.58 9.61 -13.17
N PHE A 125 -0.61 9.01 -13.12
CA PHE A 125 -0.80 7.62 -12.69
C PHE A 125 0.14 6.63 -13.37
N SER A 126 0.41 6.84 -14.66
CA SER A 126 1.29 5.98 -15.46
C SER A 126 2.69 5.83 -14.88
N TYR A 127 3.22 6.87 -14.23
CA TYR A 127 4.53 6.78 -13.58
C TYR A 127 4.51 5.77 -12.42
N TYR A 128 3.56 5.92 -11.50
CA TYR A 128 3.42 5.02 -10.36
C TYR A 128 3.10 3.60 -10.81
N LEU A 129 2.20 3.42 -11.78
CA LEU A 129 1.86 2.10 -12.31
C LEU A 129 3.08 1.39 -12.93
N ASN A 130 3.96 2.12 -13.61
CA ASN A 130 5.21 1.56 -14.15
C ASN A 130 6.22 1.13 -13.06
N LEU A 131 6.09 1.62 -11.83
CA LEU A 131 6.89 1.16 -10.70
C LEU A 131 6.21 0.00 -9.96
N ILE A 132 4.90 0.12 -9.71
CA ILE A 132 4.11 -0.78 -8.87
C ILE A 132 3.83 -2.12 -9.56
N LEU A 133 3.41 -2.11 -10.83
CA LEU A 133 2.97 -3.34 -11.51
C LEU A 133 4.11 -4.34 -11.73
N PRO A 134 5.33 -3.94 -12.15
CA PRO A 134 6.46 -4.85 -12.20
C PRO A 134 6.78 -5.44 -10.83
N ARG A 135 6.71 -4.63 -9.77
CA ARG A 135 6.97 -5.10 -8.41
C ARG A 135 5.99 -6.17 -7.96
N PHE A 136 4.69 -6.01 -8.24
CA PHE A 136 3.71 -7.06 -7.96
C PHE A 136 4.02 -8.36 -8.70
N LYS A 137 4.39 -8.26 -9.98
CA LYS A 137 4.74 -9.43 -10.78
C LYS A 137 5.97 -10.17 -10.22
N GLU A 138 6.99 -9.44 -9.76
CA GLU A 138 8.20 -10.02 -9.15
C GLU A 138 7.91 -10.84 -7.91
N ILE A 139 6.94 -10.41 -7.08
CA ILE A 139 6.59 -11.10 -5.84
C ILE A 139 5.51 -12.18 -6.02
N GLY A 140 5.13 -12.49 -7.26
CA GLY A 140 4.15 -13.53 -7.60
C GLY A 140 2.69 -13.09 -7.47
N CYS A 141 2.41 -11.79 -7.48
CA CYS A 141 1.04 -11.26 -7.53
C CYS A 141 0.61 -11.00 -8.98
N TYR A 142 -0.67 -11.26 -9.27
CA TYR A 142 -1.28 -11.05 -10.57
C TYR A 142 -2.34 -9.95 -10.49
N PRO A 143 -2.06 -8.72 -10.97
CA PRO A 143 -3.05 -7.66 -11.05
C PRO A 143 -4.19 -8.03 -11.99
N PHE A 144 -5.42 -7.92 -11.50
CA PHE A 144 -6.64 -8.21 -12.27
C PHE A 144 -7.42 -6.94 -12.62
N GLU A 145 -7.53 -6.01 -11.66
CA GLU A 145 -8.26 -4.76 -11.84
C GLU A 145 -7.41 -3.58 -11.36
N ILE A 146 -7.44 -2.48 -12.11
CA ILE A 146 -6.74 -1.24 -11.76
C ILE A 146 -7.73 -0.08 -11.91
N LYS A 147 -7.91 0.69 -10.84
CA LYS A 147 -8.72 1.92 -10.82
C LYS A 147 -7.84 3.08 -10.40
N CYS A 148 -7.94 4.20 -11.11
CA CYS A 148 -7.20 5.43 -10.82
C CYS A 148 -8.19 6.59 -10.66
N ASN A 149 -8.11 7.29 -9.53
CA ASN A 149 -9.02 8.38 -9.21
C ASN A 149 -8.25 9.58 -8.66
N ASP A 150 -8.58 10.76 -9.19
CA ASP A 150 -8.08 12.03 -8.68
C ASP A 150 -9.00 12.59 -7.60
N VAL A 151 -8.41 13.08 -6.51
CA VAL A 151 -9.10 13.86 -5.49
C VAL A 151 -8.36 15.19 -5.33
N GLY A 152 -9.06 16.31 -5.48
CA GLY A 152 -8.49 17.66 -5.45
C GLY A 152 -9.28 18.62 -4.57
#